data_AF-A0A850QJG4-F1
#
_entry.id   AF-A0A850QJG4-F1
#
_cell.length_a   1.000
_cell.length_b   1.000
_cell.length_c   1.000
_cell.angle_alpha   90.00
_cell.angle_beta   90.00
_cell.angle_gamma   90.00
#
_symmetry.space_group_name_H-M   'P 1'
#
loop_
_entity.id
_entity.type
_entity.pdbx_description
1 polymer ?
#
loop_
_entity_poly.entity_id
_entity_poly.type
_entity_poly.pdbx_seq_one_letter_code
_entity_poly.pdbx_strand_id
1 'polypeptide(L)'
;MESPVITNEYLSTLDIIVREARANGDFESSITDTERTTTISNIQKALRQFGHEVSTGQAEEVYRMYSYNKWSSWISGGCKSPEHAVLMLKEFCHDVRFGENHIGL
;
A
#
# COMPACT_ATOMS: atom_id res chain seq x y z
N MET A 1 -7.38 23.47 -4.38
CA MET A 1 -6.97 22.16 -3.82
C MET A 1 -5.70 21.78 -4.55
N GLU A 2 -4.55 21.98 -3.90
CA GLU A 2 -3.28 21.52 -4.44
C GLU A 2 -3.29 19.99 -4.45
N SER A 3 -3.04 19.39 -5.61
CA SER A 3 -2.77 17.96 -5.68
C SER A 3 -1.58 17.69 -4.76
N PRO A 4 -1.69 16.83 -3.74
CA PRO A 4 -0.64 16.70 -2.74
C PRO A 4 0.60 16.15 -3.44
N VAL A 5 1.58 17.05 -3.65
CA VAL A 5 2.84 16.78 -4.31
C VAL A 5 3.53 15.65 -3.55
N ILE A 6 3.77 14.53 -4.22
CA ILE A 6 4.61 13.47 -3.68
C ILE A 6 6.02 14.01 -3.61
N THR A 7 6.57 14.09 -2.40
CA THR A 7 7.94 14.55 -2.19
C THR A 7 8.91 13.40 -2.51
N ASN A 8 10.18 13.74 -2.81
CA ASN A 8 11.23 12.73 -3.01
C ASN A 8 11.36 11.77 -1.82
N GLU A 9 10.98 12.22 -0.62
CA GLU A 9 11.00 11.41 0.60
C GLU A 9 9.92 10.31 0.58
N TYR A 10 8.73 10.60 0.04
CA TYR A 10 7.68 9.60 -0.17
C TYR A 10 8.14 8.53 -1.17
N LEU A 11 8.79 8.94 -2.27
CA LEU A 11 9.34 7.98 -3.25
C LEU A 11 10.38 7.07 -2.61
N SER A 12 11.31 7.61 -1.82
CA SER A 12 12.32 6.80 -1.12
C SER A 12 11.72 5.82 -0.10
N THR A 13 10.59 6.17 0.52
CA THR A 13 9.90 5.28 1.46
C THR A 13 9.15 4.18 0.71
N LEU A 14 8.53 4.51 -0.43
CA LEU A 14 7.91 3.52 -1.32
C LEU A 14 8.93 2.53 -1.85
N ASP A 15 10.15 2.97 -2.20
CA ASP A 15 11.23 2.07 -2.60
C ASP A 15 11.56 1.04 -1.51
N ILE A 16 11.62 1.46 -0.25
CA ILE A 16 11.84 0.55 0.89
C ILE A 16 10.68 -0.43 1.00
N ILE A 17 9.44 0.08 1.02
CA ILE A 17 8.22 -0.73 1.10
C ILE A 17 8.17 -1.79 0.00
N VAL A 18 8.40 -1.39 -1.26
CA VAL A 18 8.36 -2.29 -2.43
C VAL A 18 9.50 -3.30 -2.40
N ARG A 19 10.68 -2.92 -1.90
CA ARG A 19 11.82 -3.83 -1.75
C ARG A 19 11.58 -4.89 -0.69
N GLU A 20 10.98 -4.51 0.43
CA GLU A 20 10.64 -5.45 1.51
C GLU A 20 9.38 -6.26 1.21
N ALA A 21 8.57 -5.82 0.24
CA ALA A 21 7.47 -6.58 -0.31
C ALA A 21 7.96 -7.81 -1.09
N ARG A 22 8.29 -8.89 -0.38
CA ARG A 22 8.65 -10.19 -0.94
C ARG A 22 7.38 -11.00 -1.10
N ALA A 23 7.08 -11.47 -2.31
CA ALA A 23 5.85 -12.19 -2.66
C ALA A 23 5.70 -13.55 -1.91
N ASN A 24 5.43 -13.53 -0.61
CA ASN A 24 5.30 -14.70 0.24
C ASN A 24 4.27 -14.44 1.34
N GLY A 25 3.26 -15.29 1.43
CA GLY A 25 2.46 -15.45 2.63
C GLY A 25 0.97 -15.48 2.37
N ASP A 26 0.27 -16.24 3.22
CA ASP A 26 -1.18 -16.19 3.38
C ASP A 26 -1.54 -15.07 4.37
N PHE A 27 -2.55 -14.27 4.05
CA PHE A 27 -3.08 -13.24 4.93
C PHE A 27 -4.60 -13.33 4.98
N GLU A 28 -5.14 -13.48 6.18
CA GLU A 28 -6.58 -13.39 6.43
C GLU A 28 -7.01 -11.92 6.42
N SER A 29 -7.66 -11.54 5.32
CA SER A 29 -8.35 -10.26 5.20
C SER A 29 -9.84 -10.45 5.48
N SER A 30 -10.49 -9.43 6.06
CA SER A 30 -11.94 -9.39 6.22
C SER A 30 -12.69 -8.95 4.94
N ILE A 31 -11.97 -8.68 3.84
CA ILE A 31 -12.57 -8.31 2.55
C ILE A 31 -12.84 -9.53 1.68
N THR A 32 -13.81 -9.43 0.78
CA THR A 32 -14.12 -10.48 -0.19
C THR A 32 -13.02 -10.66 -1.24
N ASP A 33 -12.96 -11.83 -1.91
CA ASP A 33 -12.00 -12.09 -2.99
C ASP A 33 -12.05 -11.04 -4.12
N THR A 34 -13.25 -10.55 -4.43
CA THR A 34 -13.47 -9.49 -5.43
C THR A 34 -12.87 -8.15 -4.97
N GLU A 35 -13.09 -7.77 -3.72
CA GLU A 35 -12.53 -6.55 -3.14
C GLU A 35 -11.00 -6.64 -3.02
N ARG A 36 -10.48 -7.82 -2.69
CA ARG A 36 -9.05 -8.14 -2.64
C ARG A 36 -8.39 -7.96 -4.00
N THR A 37 -8.94 -8.58 -5.03
CA THR A 37 -8.44 -8.47 -6.41
C THR A 37 -8.46 -7.03 -6.91
N THR A 38 -9.55 -6.30 -6.63
CA THR A 38 -9.69 -4.89 -6.99
C THR A 38 -8.65 -4.03 -6.29
N THR A 39 -8.45 -4.25 -4.99
CA THR A 39 -7.46 -3.56 -4.16
C THR A 39 -6.05 -3.76 -4.70
N ILE A 40 -5.66 -5.02 -4.92
CA ILE A 40 -4.33 -5.37 -5.45
C ILE A 40 -4.10 -4.71 -6.81
N SER A 41 -5.08 -4.77 -7.71
CA SER A 41 -4.98 -4.13 -9.04
C SER A 41 -4.80 -2.61 -8.93
N ASN A 42 -5.51 -1.96 -8.00
CA ASN A 42 -5.42 -0.51 -7.82
C ASN A 42 -4.10 -0.09 -7.15
N ILE A 43 -3.54 -0.91 -6.26
CA ILE A 43 -2.19 -0.71 -5.70
C ILE A 43 -1.13 -0.81 -6.80
N GLN A 44 -1.20 -1.81 -7.69
CA GLN A 44 -0.29 -1.91 -8.82
C GLN A 44 -0.37 -0.67 -9.72
N LYS A 45 -1.58 -0.19 -10.03
CA LYS A 45 -1.77 1.04 -10.82
C LYS A 45 -1.18 2.25 -10.13
N ALA A 46 -1.39 2.41 -8.83
CA ALA A 46 -0.86 3.53 -8.05
C ALA A 46 0.68 3.50 -7.98
N LEU A 47 1.28 2.35 -7.69
CA LEU A 47 2.74 2.19 -7.68
C LEU A 47 3.37 2.46 -9.05
N ARG A 48 2.69 2.04 -10.14
CA ARG A 48 3.11 2.36 -11.51
C ARG A 48 3.08 3.86 -11.82
N GLN A 49 2.12 4.60 -11.27
CA GLN A 49 2.10 6.07 -11.38
C GLN A 49 3.31 6.72 -10.73
N PHE A 50 3.95 6.04 -9.77
CA PHE A 50 5.17 6.50 -9.08
C PHE A 50 6.45 5.88 -9.65
N GLY A 51 6.36 5.13 -10.75
CA GLY A 51 7.52 4.55 -11.44
C GLY A 51 7.95 3.17 -10.93
N HIS A 52 7.17 2.52 -10.06
CA HIS A 52 7.44 1.16 -9.60
C HIS A 52 6.58 0.15 -10.38
N GLU A 53 7.23 -0.69 -11.19
CA GLU A 53 6.58 -1.87 -11.78
C GLU A 53 6.67 -3.04 -10.80
N VAL A 54 5.52 -3.47 -10.27
CA VAL A 54 5.43 -4.54 -9.28
C VAL A 54 4.53 -5.67 -9.74
N SER A 55 4.91 -6.91 -9.40
CA SER A 55 4.06 -8.08 -9.62
C SER A 55 2.80 -8.04 -8.75
N THR A 56 1.80 -8.86 -9.09
CA THR A 56 0.57 -8.99 -8.29
C THR A 56 0.88 -9.42 -6.86
N GLY A 57 1.80 -10.37 -6.67
CA GLY A 57 2.23 -10.82 -5.34
C GLY A 57 2.94 -9.74 -4.52
N GLN A 58 3.71 -8.85 -5.16
CA GLN A 58 4.31 -7.70 -4.47
C GLN A 58 3.26 -6.66 -4.06
N ALA A 59 2.29 -6.36 -4.92
CA ALA A 59 1.20 -5.44 -4.55
C ALA A 59 0.30 -6.00 -3.45
N GLU A 60 0.09 -7.31 -3.44
CA GLU A 60 -0.57 -8.01 -2.34
C GLU A 60 0.23 -7.92 -1.04
N GLU A 61 1.55 -8.07 -1.10
CA GLU A 61 2.42 -7.89 0.07
C GLU A 61 2.37 -6.46 0.61
N VAL A 62 2.41 -5.44 -0.26
CA VAL A 62 2.24 -4.04 0.15
C VAL A 62 0.90 -3.83 0.87
N TYR A 63 -0.18 -4.40 0.34
CA TYR A 63 -1.48 -4.36 1.01
C TYR A 63 -1.44 -5.01 2.40
N ARG A 64 -0.85 -6.20 2.49
CA ARG A 64 -0.67 -6.96 3.73
C ARG A 64 0.07 -6.13 4.78
N MET A 65 1.21 -5.59 4.39
CA MET A 65 2.08 -4.78 5.22
C MET A 65 1.35 -3.55 5.79
N TYR A 66 0.55 -2.86 4.97
CA TYR A 66 -0.29 -1.77 5.44
C TYR A 66 -1.42 -2.27 6.38
N SER A 67 -2.07 -3.39 6.08
CA SER A 67 -3.18 -3.92 6.89
C SER A 67 -2.80 -4.38 8.30
N TYR A 68 -1.51 -4.64 8.56
CA TYR A 68 -1.01 -4.89 9.91
C TYR A 68 -0.80 -3.62 10.75
N ASN A 69 -0.98 -2.44 10.14
CA ASN A 69 -0.93 -1.19 10.88
C ASN A 69 -2.20 -1.04 11.75
N LYS A 70 -1.99 -0.78 13.05
CA LYS A 70 -3.04 -0.61 14.08
C LYS A 70 -4.03 0.52 13.76
N TRP A 71 -3.71 1.38 12.80
CA TRP A 71 -4.51 2.52 12.36
C TRP A 71 -5.19 2.33 11.01
N SER A 72 -5.14 1.13 10.41
CA SER A 72 -5.73 0.81 9.09
C SER A 72 -7.27 0.77 9.07
N SER A 73 -7.94 1.38 10.05
CA SER A 73 -9.40 1.36 10.24
C SER A 73 -10.19 1.92 9.05
N TRP A 74 -9.51 2.56 8.10
CA TRP A 74 -10.06 3.15 6.89
C TRP A 74 -10.19 2.17 5.72
N ILE A 75 -9.62 0.96 5.80
CA ILE A 75 -9.79 -0.08 4.77
C ILE A 75 -10.90 -1.08 5.15
N SER A 76 -12.05 -0.56 5.56
CA SER A 76 -13.28 -1.35 5.49
C SER A 76 -13.73 -1.39 4.02
N GLY A 77 -13.35 -2.47 3.30
CA GLY A 77 -13.76 -2.72 1.92
C GLY A 77 -12.71 -2.46 0.83
N GLY A 78 -11.43 -2.38 1.18
CA GLY A 78 -10.33 -2.33 0.20
C GLY A 78 -10.13 -0.99 -0.51
N CYS A 79 -9.15 -0.93 -1.42
CA CYS A 79 -8.92 0.23 -2.29
C CYS A 79 -9.81 0.12 -3.55
N LYS A 80 -11.00 0.74 -3.51
CA LYS A 80 -11.98 0.70 -4.61
C LYS A 80 -11.56 1.43 -5.89
N SER A 81 -10.60 2.36 -5.80
CA SER A 81 -10.05 3.07 -6.97
C SER A 81 -8.52 3.26 -6.84
N PRO A 82 -7.82 3.58 -7.95
CA PRO A 82 -6.40 3.93 -7.91
C PRO A 82 -6.10 5.11 -6.96
N GLU A 83 -7.00 6.10 -6.87
CA GLU A 83 -6.82 7.27 -6.00
C GLU A 83 -6.88 6.87 -4.52
N HIS A 84 -7.78 5.94 -4.15
CA HIS A 84 -7.77 5.35 -2.81
C HIS A 84 -6.47 4.61 -2.50
N ALA A 85 -5.91 3.90 -3.49
CA ALA A 85 -4.62 3.23 -3.32
C ALA A 85 -3.47 4.24 -3.16
N VAL A 86 -3.49 5.37 -3.88
CA VAL A 86 -2.52 6.46 -3.69
C VAL A 86 -2.59 7.04 -2.28
N LEU A 87 -3.79 7.27 -1.74
CA LEU A 87 -3.97 7.77 -0.37
C LEU A 87 -3.44 6.76 0.65
N MET A 88 -3.79 5.48 0.51
CA MET A 88 -3.27 4.40 1.35
C MET A 88 -1.74 4.36 1.33
N LEU A 89 -1.11 4.43 0.15
CA LEU A 89 0.35 4.42 0.03
C LEU A 89 1.01 5.63 0.69
N LYS A 90 0.36 6.81 0.65
CA LYS A 90 0.85 8.00 1.35
C LYS A 90 0.77 7.85 2.85
N GLU A 91 -0.36 7.40 3.38
CA GLU A 91 -0.51 7.08 4.80
C GLU A 91 0.51 6.03 5.22
N PHE A 92 0.71 4.98 4.41
CA PHE A 92 1.68 3.95 4.70
C PHE A 92 3.10 4.49 4.81
N CYS A 93 3.50 5.37 3.87
CA CYS A 93 4.80 6.02 3.92
C CYS A 93 4.96 6.94 5.13
N HIS A 94 3.90 7.68 5.49
CA HIS A 94 3.88 8.49 6.69
C HIS A 94 4.13 7.60 7.92
N ASP A 95 3.37 6.53 8.07
CA ASP A 95 3.45 5.64 9.22
C ASP A 95 4.81 4.94 9.33
N VAL A 96 5.40 4.52 8.20
CA VAL A 96 6.77 3.99 8.15
C VAL A 96 7.77 5.04 8.65
N ARG A 97 7.68 6.27 8.16
CA ARG A 97 8.63 7.34 8.50
C ARG A 97 8.57 7.74 9.96
N PHE A 98 7.40 7.70 10.57
CA PHE A 98 7.21 8.09 11.96
C PHE A 98 7.25 6.90 12.93
N GLY A 99 7.53 5.67 12.44
CA GLY A 99 7.60 4.46 13.26
C GLY A 99 6.25 4.03 13.83
N GLU A 100 5.15 4.50 13.24
CA GLU A 100 3.76 4.15 13.59
C GLU A 100 3.31 2.86 12.90
N ASN A 101 4.06 2.49 11.87
CA ASN A 101 4.10 1.18 11.24
C ASN A 101 4.65 0.12 12.23
N HIS A 102 3.87 -0.92 12.51
CA HIS A 102 4.27 -2.00 13.44
C HIS A 102 4.87 -3.24 12.75
N ILE A 103 5.21 -3.17 11.46
CA ILE A 103 5.67 -4.33 10.69
C ILE A 103 7.20 -4.52 10.71
N GLY A 104 7.94 -3.71 11.47
CA GLY A 104 9.38 -3.90 11.68
C GLY A 104 10.21 -3.78 10.39
N LEU A 105 9.88 -2.79 9.56
CA LEU A 105 10.65 -2.45 8.36
C LEU A 105 11.97 -1.71 8.64
#